data_AF-A0A1M6ZW72-F1
#
_entry.id   AF-A0A1M6ZW72-F1
#
_cell.length_a   1.000
_cell.length_b   1.000
_cell.length_c   1.000
_cell.angle_alpha   90.00
_cell.angle_beta   90.00
_cell.angle_gamma   90.00
#
_symmetry.space_group_name_H-M   'P 1'
#
loop_
_entity.id
_entity.type
_entity.pdbx_description
1 polymer ?
#
loop_
_entity_poly.entity_id
_entity_poly.type
_entity_poly.pdbx_seq_one_letter_code
_entity_poly.pdbx_strand_id
1 'polypeptide(L)'
;MKIFHPYGLLAVLFFFAASPTLVCADEHGDKAHEHLEEAIESGKKGSAQGVRIHTEEAKKELIEQNKEHPYTTLQKPIYGEHEKAEHDREIFEEMDLAIEEAKEEHTEEAVEAIERASVHLEEKEKSR
;
A
#
# COMPACT_ATOMS: atom_id res chain seq x y z
N MET A 1 -52.72 -40.62 -26.98
CA MET A 1 -51.63 -41.45 -27.53
C MET A 1 -50.38 -40.60 -27.67
N LYS A 2 -49.30 -41.08 -27.05
CA LYS A 2 -47.85 -40.90 -27.29
C LYS A 2 -47.23 -39.60 -27.87
N ILE A 3 -46.43 -38.94 -27.01
CA ILE A 3 -44.99 -38.54 -27.09
C ILE A 3 -44.48 -37.84 -28.36
N PHE A 4 -43.93 -36.61 -28.24
CA PHE A 4 -42.47 -36.30 -28.30
C PHE A 4 -42.22 -34.78 -28.25
N HIS A 5 -41.65 -34.33 -27.12
CA HIS A 5 -40.89 -33.08 -27.06
C HIS A 5 -39.57 -33.32 -27.77
N PRO A 6 -39.08 -32.37 -28.57
CA PRO A 6 -37.67 -32.07 -28.36
C PRO A 6 -37.23 -30.63 -28.67
N TYR A 7 -36.16 -30.22 -27.98
CA TYR A 7 -35.23 -29.13 -28.32
C TYR A 7 -35.77 -27.68 -28.20
N GLY A 8 -35.07 -26.72 -27.60
CA GLY A 8 -33.71 -26.69 -27.07
C GLY A 8 -33.60 -25.63 -25.99
N LEU A 9 -32.96 -26.03 -24.90
CA LEU A 9 -32.53 -25.17 -23.81
C LEU A 9 -31.59 -24.11 -24.39
N LEU A 10 -32.01 -22.85 -24.40
CA LEU A 10 -31.20 -21.72 -24.85
C LEU A 10 -30.16 -21.42 -23.77
N ALA A 11 -28.99 -22.06 -23.88
CA ALA A 11 -27.85 -21.80 -22.99
C ALA A 11 -27.23 -20.45 -23.36
N VAL A 12 -27.49 -19.44 -22.54
CA VAL A 12 -26.82 -18.14 -22.60
C VAL A 12 -25.37 -18.34 -22.15
N LEU A 13 -24.44 -18.34 -23.10
CA LEU A 13 -23.01 -18.22 -22.82
C LEU A 13 -22.69 -16.74 -22.57
N PHE A 14 -22.78 -16.31 -21.31
CA PHE A 14 -22.04 -15.13 -20.86
C PHE A 14 -20.57 -15.52 -20.73
N PHE A 15 -19.78 -15.27 -21.78
CA PHE A 15 -18.34 -15.20 -21.65
C PHE A 15 -18.01 -13.91 -20.89
N PHE A 16 -18.00 -14.01 -19.56
CA PHE A 16 -17.27 -13.05 -18.74
C PHE A 16 -15.79 -13.39 -18.92
N ALA A 17 -15.16 -12.78 -19.91
CA ALA A 17 -13.71 -12.73 -20.00
C ALA A 17 -13.23 -11.86 -18.83
N ALA A 18 -13.12 -12.48 -17.65
CA ALA A 18 -12.27 -11.96 -16.61
C ALA A 18 -10.84 -12.10 -17.13
N SER A 19 -10.37 -11.06 -17.82
CA SER A 19 -8.94 -10.86 -17.99
C SER A 19 -8.35 -10.90 -16.57
N PRO A 20 -7.45 -11.84 -16.23
CA PRO A 20 -6.55 -11.54 -15.14
C PRO A 20 -5.73 -10.37 -15.68
N THR A 21 -6.09 -9.16 -15.28
CA THR A 21 -5.09 -8.12 -15.13
C THR A 21 -4.07 -8.76 -14.20
N LEU A 22 -3.00 -9.27 -14.81
CA LEU A 22 -1.78 -9.63 -14.15
C LEU A 22 -1.27 -8.30 -13.58
N VAL A 23 -1.83 -7.91 -12.42
CA VAL A 23 -1.20 -6.95 -11.54
C VAL A 23 0.13 -7.61 -11.23
N CYS A 24 1.22 -7.09 -11.78
CA CYS A 24 2.51 -7.32 -11.15
C CYS A 24 2.32 -6.84 -9.72
N ALA A 25 2.09 -7.77 -8.79
CA ALA A 25 2.04 -7.45 -7.37
C ALA A 25 3.41 -6.82 -7.06
N ASP A 26 3.37 -5.58 -6.59
CA ASP A 26 4.56 -4.90 -6.12
C ASP A 26 4.89 -5.49 -4.75
N GLU A 27 5.72 -6.54 -4.75
CA GLU A 27 6.04 -7.32 -3.56
C GLU A 27 6.61 -6.44 -2.43
N HIS A 28 7.30 -5.35 -2.80
CA HIS A 28 7.85 -4.39 -1.85
C HIS A 28 6.77 -3.48 -1.26
N GLY A 29 5.79 -3.04 -2.07
CA GLY A 29 4.61 -2.32 -1.59
C GLY A 29 3.79 -3.12 -0.58
N ASP A 30 3.49 -4.39 -0.90
CA ASP A 30 2.73 -5.29 -0.01
C ASP A 30 3.45 -5.51 1.33
N LYS A 31 4.78 -5.71 1.32
CA LYS A 31 5.58 -5.87 2.55
C LYS A 31 5.67 -4.58 3.37
N ALA A 32 5.75 -3.43 2.71
CA ALA A 32 5.71 -2.15 3.39
C ALA A 32 4.38 -1.97 4.14
N HIS A 33 3.27 -2.38 3.53
CA HIS A 33 1.96 -2.42 4.17
C HIS A 33 1.94 -3.35 5.40
N GLU A 34 2.42 -4.58 5.27
CA GLU A 34 2.48 -5.55 6.37
C GLU A 34 3.26 -4.98 7.57
N HIS A 35 4.44 -4.39 7.32
CA HIS A 35 5.24 -3.79 8.37
C HIS A 35 4.57 -2.57 9.02
N LEU A 36 3.84 -1.74 8.27
CA LEU A 36 3.09 -0.63 8.86
C LEU A 36 1.95 -1.13 9.76
N GLU A 37 1.27 -2.22 9.39
CA GLU A 37 0.26 -2.86 10.24
C GLU A 37 0.87 -3.42 11.53
N GLU A 38 2.01 -4.11 11.43
CA GLU A 38 2.77 -4.61 12.60
C GLU A 38 3.24 -3.48 13.52
N ALA A 39 3.62 -2.33 12.94
CA ALA A 39 4.02 -1.14 13.69
C ALA A 39 2.83 -0.56 14.47
N ILE A 40 1.66 -0.42 13.84
CA ILE A 40 0.40 0.00 14.51
C ILE A 40 0.04 -0.96 15.63
N GLU A 41 0.08 -2.28 15.37
CA GLU A 41 -0.20 -3.28 16.38
C GLU A 41 0.76 -3.19 17.57
N SER A 42 2.04 -2.97 17.30
CA SER A 42 3.06 -2.79 18.33
C SER A 42 2.79 -1.56 19.18
N GLY A 43 2.43 -0.44 18.55
CA GLY A 43 2.07 0.79 19.25
C GLY A 43 0.81 0.64 20.11
N LYS A 44 -0.22 -0.05 19.60
CA LYS A 44 -1.42 -0.41 20.38
C LYS A 44 -1.11 -1.29 21.61
N LYS A 45 -0.02 -2.06 21.57
CA LYS A 45 0.50 -2.86 22.69
C LYS A 45 1.44 -2.05 23.60
N GLY A 46 1.66 -0.76 23.33
CA GLY A 46 2.55 0.13 24.09
C GLY A 46 4.03 -0.06 23.77
N SER A 47 4.37 -0.66 22.63
CA SER A 47 5.75 -0.97 22.25
C SER A 47 6.29 0.08 21.27
N ALA A 48 6.85 1.17 21.79
CA ALA A 48 7.57 2.16 20.99
C ALA A 48 8.75 1.55 20.22
N GLN A 49 9.42 0.55 20.81
CA GLN A 49 10.48 -0.19 20.12
C GLN A 49 9.93 -0.98 18.91
N GLY A 50 8.77 -1.62 19.06
CA GLY A 50 8.13 -2.35 17.97
C GLY A 50 7.70 -1.41 16.85
N VAL A 51 7.08 -0.28 17.21
CA VAL A 51 6.77 0.82 16.26
C VAL A 51 8.01 1.18 15.45
N ARG A 52 9.14 1.48 16.12
CA ARG A 52 10.37 1.87 15.42
C ARG A 52 10.90 0.79 14.48
N ILE A 53 10.99 -0.46 14.94
CA ILE A 53 11.58 -1.56 14.15
C ILE A 53 10.75 -1.82 12.90
N HIS A 54 9.44 -1.95 13.04
CA HIS A 54 8.57 -2.26 11.90
C HIS A 54 8.48 -1.07 10.93
N THR A 55 8.47 0.18 11.42
CA THR A 55 8.56 1.35 10.54
C THR A 55 9.89 1.42 9.77
N GLU A 56 11.02 1.06 10.39
CA GLU A 56 12.32 0.99 9.71
C GLU A 56 12.36 -0.08 8.60
N GLU A 57 11.74 -1.24 8.81
CA GLU A 57 11.63 -2.28 7.77
C GLU A 57 10.66 -1.86 6.65
N ALA A 58 9.51 -1.24 6.97
CA ALA A 58 8.61 -0.68 5.95
C ALA A 58 9.35 0.35 5.06
N LYS A 59 10.13 1.24 5.68
CA LYS A 59 10.94 2.25 4.98
C LYS A 59 11.95 1.61 4.02
N LYS A 60 12.57 0.51 4.43
CA LYS A 60 13.53 -0.24 3.62
C LYS A 60 12.88 -0.92 2.42
N GLU A 61 11.69 -1.50 2.58
CA GLU A 61 10.93 -2.08 1.46
C GLU A 61 10.54 -1.01 0.43
N LEU A 62 10.05 0.17 0.87
CA LEU A 62 9.73 1.27 -0.05
C LEU A 62 10.96 1.85 -0.76
N ILE A 63 12.12 1.87 -0.11
CA ILE A 63 13.38 2.25 -0.76
C ILE A 63 13.71 1.26 -1.89
N GLU A 64 13.46 -0.03 -1.70
CA GLU A 64 13.71 -1.04 -2.72
C GLU A 64 12.69 -0.97 -3.86
N GLN A 65 11.41 -0.80 -3.53
CA GLN A 65 10.35 -0.47 -4.49
C GLN A 65 10.77 0.70 -5.40
N ASN A 66 11.27 1.78 -4.81
CA ASN A 66 11.65 2.97 -5.56
C ASN A 66 12.94 2.78 -6.39
N LYS A 67 13.80 1.81 -6.08
CA LYS A 67 14.92 1.43 -6.95
C LYS A 67 14.46 0.61 -8.15
N GLU A 68 13.47 -0.27 -7.96
CA GLU A 68 12.88 -1.08 -9.03
C GLU A 68 11.96 -0.25 -9.94
N HIS A 69 11.29 0.73 -9.35
CA HIS A 69 10.32 1.61 -9.99
C HIS A 69 10.69 3.09 -9.78
N PRO A 70 11.81 3.57 -10.33
CA PRO A 70 12.25 4.94 -10.10
C PRO A 70 11.26 5.93 -10.71
N TYR A 71 10.50 6.60 -9.86
CA TYR A 71 9.72 7.76 -10.26
C TYR A 71 10.70 8.92 -10.51
N THR A 72 10.67 9.48 -11.72
CA THR A 72 11.63 10.47 -12.19
C THR A 72 11.86 11.59 -11.17
N THR A 73 13.13 11.88 -10.85
CA THR A 73 13.51 13.00 -9.98
C THR A 73 12.93 14.30 -10.52
N LEU A 74 11.99 14.87 -9.76
CA LEU A 74 11.25 16.06 -10.10
C LEU A 74 12.17 17.31 -10.14
N GLN A 75 12.49 17.80 -11.35
CA GLN A 75 13.01 19.16 -11.49
C GLN A 75 11.82 20.13 -11.37
N LYS A 76 11.55 20.54 -10.12
CA LYS A 76 10.42 21.36 -9.67
C LYS A 76 9.05 20.72 -9.96
N PRO A 77 8.52 19.89 -9.05
CA PRO A 77 7.16 19.39 -9.19
C PRO A 77 6.18 20.56 -9.14
N ILE A 78 5.32 20.64 -10.15
CA ILE A 78 4.00 21.24 -9.96
C ILE A 78 3.15 20.13 -9.33
N TYR A 79 2.51 20.44 -8.18
CA TYR A 79 1.69 19.49 -7.44
C TYR A 79 0.71 18.76 -8.37
N GLY A 80 0.67 17.43 -8.31
CA GLY A 80 -0.18 16.57 -9.14
C GLY A 80 0.39 16.18 -10.51
N GLU A 81 1.58 16.63 -10.90
CA GLU A 81 2.23 16.13 -12.14
C GLU A 81 2.87 14.75 -11.94
N HIS A 82 3.27 14.42 -10.71
CA HIS A 82 3.98 13.18 -10.38
C HIS A 82 3.50 12.62 -9.03
N GLU A 83 2.20 12.32 -8.96
CA GLU A 83 1.47 11.91 -7.74
C GLU A 83 2.19 10.80 -6.94
N LYS A 84 2.72 9.76 -7.60
CA LYS A 84 3.46 8.69 -6.90
C LYS A 84 4.71 9.16 -6.17
N ALA A 85 5.46 10.08 -6.77
CA ALA A 85 6.66 10.64 -6.16
C ALA A 85 6.32 11.62 -5.02
N GLU A 86 5.17 12.28 -5.10
CA GLU A 86 4.64 13.14 -4.03
C GLU A 86 4.22 12.30 -2.83
N HIS A 87 3.45 11.23 -3.05
CA HIS A 87 3.09 10.29 -1.99
C HIS A 87 4.32 9.60 -1.39
N ASP A 88 5.32 9.21 -2.18
CA ASP A 88 6.59 8.69 -1.64
C ASP A 88 7.22 9.64 -0.63
N ARG A 89 7.28 10.94 -0.96
CA ARG A 89 7.81 11.94 -0.03
C ARG A 89 7.01 11.98 1.26
N GLU A 90 5.68 12.04 1.15
CA GLU A 90 4.77 12.11 2.30
C GLU A 90 4.88 10.87 3.19
N ILE A 91 4.94 9.66 2.59
CA ILE A 91 5.14 8.41 3.32
C ILE A 91 6.45 8.45 4.11
N PHE A 92 7.56 8.85 3.48
CA PHE A 92 8.85 8.92 4.17
C PHE A 92 8.89 9.98 5.28
N GLU A 93 8.26 11.14 5.07
CA GLU A 93 8.15 12.19 6.09
C GLU A 93 7.37 11.70 7.32
N GLU A 94 6.23 11.04 7.12
CA GLU A 94 5.41 10.49 8.21
C GLU A 94 6.10 9.30 8.92
N MET A 95 6.79 8.43 8.18
CA MET A 95 7.60 7.36 8.76
C MET A 95 8.76 7.90 9.62
N ASP A 96 9.44 8.96 9.17
CA ASP A 96 10.51 9.59 9.94
C ASP A 96 9.99 10.22 11.22
N LEU A 97 8.82 10.88 11.15
CA LEU A 97 8.14 11.41 12.33
C LEU A 97 7.76 10.27 13.29
N ALA A 98 7.17 9.18 12.81
CA ALA A 98 6.83 8.03 13.65
C ALA A 98 8.05 7.45 14.38
N ILE A 99 9.20 7.36 13.69
CA ILE A 99 10.46 6.90 14.27
C ILE A 99 10.99 7.89 15.33
N GLU A 100 10.85 9.20 15.10
CA GLU A 100 11.25 10.25 16.06
C GLU A 100 10.39 10.17 17.33
N GLU A 101 9.06 10.18 17.19
CA GLU A 101 8.13 10.07 18.31
C GLU A 101 8.33 8.76 19.10
N ALA A 102 8.56 7.65 18.40
CA ALA A 102 8.86 6.37 19.04
C ALA A 102 10.20 6.36 19.81
N LYS A 103 11.18 7.16 19.40
CA LYS A 103 12.44 7.34 20.18
C LYS A 103 12.21 8.15 21.44
N GLU A 104 11.22 9.03 21.45
CA GLU A 104 10.80 9.83 22.61
C GLU A 104 9.76 9.10 23.49
N GLU A 105 9.43 7.84 23.17
CA GLU A 105 8.40 7.03 23.83
C GLU A 105 6.96 7.58 23.68
N HIS A 106 6.76 8.54 22.78
CA HIS A 106 5.46 9.10 22.39
C HIS A 106 4.71 8.13 21.46
N THR A 107 4.22 7.04 22.05
CA THR A 107 3.71 5.89 21.28
C THR A 107 2.40 6.21 20.56
N GLU A 108 1.57 7.11 21.10
CA GLU A 108 0.30 7.50 20.47
C GLU A 108 0.56 8.33 19.21
N GLU A 109 1.39 9.36 19.31
CA GLU A 109 1.82 10.22 18.22
C GLU A 109 2.55 9.44 17.12
N ALA A 110 3.38 8.47 17.53
CA ALA A 110 4.06 7.59 16.59
C ALA A 110 3.08 6.70 15.80
N VAL A 111 2.01 6.21 16.43
CA VAL A 111 0.95 5.44 15.75
C VAL A 111 0.15 6.32 14.81
N GLU A 112 -0.21 7.55 15.22
CA GLU A 112 -0.92 8.48 14.34
C GLU A 112 -0.11 8.81 13.08
N ALA A 113 1.20 8.97 13.21
CA ALA A 113 2.11 9.17 12.08
C ALA A 113 2.16 7.94 11.16
N ILE A 114 2.17 6.72 11.71
CA ILE A 114 2.07 5.50 10.90
C ILE A 114 0.73 5.42 10.17
N GLU A 115 -0.37 5.75 10.81
CA GLU A 115 -1.69 5.74 10.17
C GLU A 115 -1.75 6.71 8.98
N ARG A 116 -1.13 7.89 9.10
CA ARG A 116 -0.97 8.83 7.97
C ARG A 116 -0.07 8.27 6.87
N ALA A 117 1.06 7.64 7.22
CA ALA A 117 1.93 6.98 6.26
C ALA A 117 1.20 5.88 5.47
N SER A 118 0.37 5.07 6.14
CA SER A 118 -0.46 4.03 5.51
C SER A 118 -1.48 4.61 4.53
N VAL A 119 -2.11 5.75 4.88
CA VAL A 119 -3.03 6.44 3.96
C VAL A 119 -2.30 6.90 2.70
N HIS A 120 -1.13 7.53 2.84
CA HIS A 120 -0.35 7.96 1.68
C HIS A 120 0.14 6.78 0.83
N LEU A 121 0.47 5.63 1.44
CA LEU A 121 0.82 4.42 0.71
C LEU A 121 -0.35 3.89 -0.12
N GLU A 122 -1.55 3.83 0.45
CA GLU A 122 -2.74 3.46 -0.30
C GLU A 122 -3.06 4.44 -1.45
N GLU A 123 -2.82 5.73 -1.25
CA GLU A 123 -3.01 6.76 -2.27
C GLU A 123 -1.96 6.64 -3.39
N LYS A 124 -0.70 6.31 -3.07
CA LYS A 124 0.38 5.98 -4.02
C LYS A 124 0.00 4.82 -4.94
N GLU A 125 -0.60 3.77 -4.39
CA GLU A 125 -1.00 2.59 -5.16
C GLU A 125 -2.14 2.90 -6.15
N LYS A 126 -3.01 3.84 -5.79
CA LYS A 126 -4.17 4.26 -6.59
C LYS A 126 -3.84 5.36 -7.61
N SER A 127 -2.71 6.05 -7.45
CA SER A 127 -2.29 7.15 -8.32
C SER A 127 -1.63 6.66 -9.62
N ARG A 128 -1.59 7.54 -10.62
CA ARG A 128 -1.19 7.21 -12.00
C ARG A 128 0.31 7.16 -12.22
#